data_AF-A0A2V6CBY3-F1
#
_entry.id   AF-A0A2V6CBY3-F1
#
_cell.length_a   1.000
_cell.length_b   1.000
_cell.length_c   1.000
_cell.angle_alpha   90.00
_cell.angle_beta   90.00
_cell.angle_gamma   90.00
#
_symmetry.space_group_name_H-M   'P 1'
#
loop_
_entity.id
_entity.type
_entity.pdbx_description
1 polymer ?
#
loop_
_entity_poly.entity_id
_entity_poly.type
_entity_poly.pdbx_seq_one_letter_code
_entity_poly.pdbx_strand_id
1 'polypeptide(L)' 'PFDMVVMNDLDRFHLVADVIDRVPQLGPKAAYAKQAIRDKLIEHKQYVTKHGEDLPEIRNWKWGAK' A
#
# COMPACT_ATOMS: atom_id res chain seq x y z
N PRO A 1 -15.04 1.29 0.13
CA PRO A 1 -14.08 1.68 -0.94
C PRO A 1 -12.68 1.86 -0.36
N PHE A 2 -11.65 1.32 -1.01
CA PHE A 2 -10.28 1.36 -0.50
C PHE A 2 -9.62 2.73 -0.70
N ASP A 3 -9.92 3.44 -1.79
CA ASP A 3 -9.45 4.81 -2.03
C ASP A 3 -9.69 5.76 -0.83
N MET A 4 -10.84 5.67 -0.17
CA MET A 4 -11.14 6.49 1.02
C MET A 4 -10.21 6.21 2.20
N VAL A 5 -9.72 4.98 2.38
CA VAL A 5 -8.74 4.69 3.44
C VAL A 5 -7.32 5.09 3.03
N VAL A 6 -7.02 5.11 1.73
CA VAL A 6 -5.76 5.67 1.20
C VAL A 6 -5.68 7.17 1.45
N MET A 7 -6.78 7.90 1.22
CA MET A 7 -6.85 9.35 1.47
C MET A 7 -6.70 9.74 2.95
N ASN A 8 -6.91 8.78 3.86
CA ASN A 8 -6.79 8.99 5.31
C ASN A 8 -5.55 8.30 5.90
N ASP A 9 -4.63 7.80 5.07
CA ASP A 9 -3.42 7.07 5.49
C ASP A 9 -3.70 5.82 6.36
N LEU A 10 -4.90 5.24 6.25
CA LEU A 10 -5.35 4.07 7.02
C LEU A 10 -5.23 2.76 6.23
N ASP A 11 -4.71 2.81 5.02
CA ASP A 11 -4.62 1.63 4.17
C ASP A 11 -3.34 0.81 4.42
N ARG A 12 -3.35 -0.44 3.93
CA ARG A 12 -2.27 -1.41 4.15
C ARG A 12 -0.90 -0.93 3.66
N PHE A 13 -0.82 -0.06 2.66
CA PHE A 13 0.44 0.46 2.13
C PHE A 13 1.06 1.46 3.12
N HIS A 14 0.29 2.45 3.59
CA HIS A 14 0.76 3.40 4.59
C HIS A 14 1.10 2.71 5.91
N LEU A 15 0.29 1.74 6.36
CA LEU A 15 0.59 0.99 7.57
C LEU A 15 1.92 0.22 7.50
N VAL A 16 2.27 -0.35 6.34
CA VAL A 16 3.57 -1.03 6.19
C VAL A 16 4.73 -0.03 6.12
N ALA A 17 4.57 1.10 5.43
CA ALA A 17 5.59 2.15 5.40
C ALA A 17 5.88 2.68 6.82
N ASP A 18 4.84 2.87 7.62
CA ASP A 18 4.91 3.25 9.03
C ASP A 18 5.69 2.22 9.88
N VAL A 19 5.47 0.93 9.66
CA VAL A 19 6.23 -0.13 10.35
C VAL A 19 7.71 -0.07 9.97
N ILE A 20 8.02 0.13 8.68
CA ILE A 20 9.40 0.26 8.22
C ILE A 20 10.11 1.42 8.92
N ASP A 21 9.43 2.56 9.05
CA ASP A 21 10.00 3.76 9.65
C ASP A 21 10.14 3.68 11.17
N ARG A 22 9.24 2.95 11.83
CA ARG A 22 9.21 2.85 13.30
C ARG A 22 10.04 1.70 13.86
N VAL A 23 10.42 0.71 13.06
CA VAL A 23 11.27 -0.41 13.51
C VAL A 23 12.74 -0.12 13.17
N PRO A 24 13.61 0.20 14.16
CA PRO A 24 14.97 0.66 13.91
C PRO A 24 15.83 -0.33 13.11
N GLN A 25 15.49 -1.60 13.20
CA GLN A 25 16.19 -2.72 12.55
C GLN A 25 15.96 -2.78 11.03
N LEU A 26 14.90 -2.10 10.54
CA LEU A 26 14.42 -2.22 9.16
C LEU A 26 14.88 -1.10 8.23
N GLY A 27 15.21 0.10 8.72
CA GLY A 27 15.41 1.30 7.88
C GLY A 27 16.18 1.07 6.56
N PRO A 28 17.49 0.78 6.60
CA PRO A 28 18.26 0.53 5.37
C PRO A 28 17.86 -0.78 4.67
N LYS A 29 17.49 -1.82 5.43
CA LYS A 29 17.19 -3.16 4.91
C LYS A 29 15.88 -3.21 4.11
N ALA A 30 14.95 -2.31 4.42
CA ALA A 30 13.63 -2.25 3.81
C ALA A 30 13.48 -1.09 2.81
N ALA A 31 14.57 -0.43 2.42
CA ALA A 31 14.54 0.70 1.49
C ALA A 31 13.81 0.37 0.17
N TYR A 32 14.11 -0.80 -0.42
CA TYR A 32 13.42 -1.28 -1.63
C TYR A 32 11.94 -1.59 -1.40
N ALA A 33 11.60 -2.17 -0.24
CA ALA A 33 10.20 -2.43 0.10
C ALA A 33 9.42 -1.11 0.24
N LYS A 34 10.02 -0.11 0.89
CA LYS A 34 9.43 1.23 1.02
C LYS A 34 9.23 1.90 -0.34
N GLN A 35 10.17 1.74 -1.26
CA GLN A 35 10.02 2.23 -2.63
C GLN A 35 8.87 1.53 -3.36
N ALA A 36 8.80 0.20 -3.30
CA ALA A 36 7.71 -0.57 -3.92
C ALA A 36 6.33 -0.18 -3.40
N ILE A 37 6.21 0.12 -2.10
CA ILE A 37 4.96 0.60 -1.49
C ILE A 37 4.55 1.96 -2.07
N ARG A 38 5.50 2.88 -2.24
CA ARG A 38 5.24 4.19 -2.87
C ARG A 38 4.79 4.04 -4.32
N ASP A 39 5.47 3.16 -5.06
CA ASP A 39 5.11 2.90 -6.45
C ASP A 39 3.69 2.32 -6.57
N LYS A 40 3.29 1.46 -5.62
CA LYS A 40 1.92 0.93 -5.53
C LYS A 40 0.87 1.99 -5.21
N LEU A 41 1.18 2.96 -4.34
CA LEU A 41 0.28 4.09 -4.09
C LEU A 41 0.08 4.96 -5.35
N ILE A 42 1.14 5.17 -6.13
CA ILE A 42 1.06 5.88 -7.42
C ILE A 42 0.20 5.10 -8.41
N GLU A 43 0.45 3.79 -8.56
CA GLU A 43 -0.33 2.89 -9.42
C GLU A 43 -1.82 2.91 -9.03
N HIS A 44 -2.11 2.82 -7.74
CA HIS A 44 -3.48 2.85 -7.22
C HIS A 44 -4.20 4.15 -7.62
N LYS A 45 -3.57 5.30 -7.37
CA LYS A 45 -4.14 6.61 -7.71
C LYS A 45 -4.43 6.74 -9.21
N GLN A 46 -3.49 6.31 -10.05
CA GLN A 46 -3.67 6.29 -11.50
C GLN A 46 -4.82 5.38 -11.92
N TYR A 47 -4.90 4.19 -11.33
CA TYR A 47 -5.92 3.19 -11.67
C TYR A 47 -7.32 3.66 -11.28
N VAL A 48 -7.52 4.15 -10.05
CA VAL A 48 -8.81 4.69 -9.58
C VAL A 48 -9.25 5.86 -10.45
N THR A 49 -8.34 6.77 -10.79
CA THR A 49 -8.64 7.92 -11.66
C THR A 49 -9.10 7.47 -13.06
N LYS A 50 -8.49 6.41 -13.60
CA LYS A 50 -8.77 5.91 -14.96
C LYS A 50 -10.01 5.02 -15.04
N HIS A 51 -10.25 4.20 -14.02
CA HIS A 51 -11.22 3.11 -14.06
C HIS A 51 -12.40 3.31 -13.10
N GLY A 52 -12.31 4.23 -12.14
CA GLY A 52 -13.36 4.49 -11.15
C GLY A 52 -13.54 3.37 -10.11
N GLU A 53 -12.59 2.44 -10.03
CA GLU A 53 -12.63 1.31 -9.11
C GLU A 53 -11.24 1.01 -8.54
N ASP A 54 -11.19 0.32 -7.39
CA ASP A 54 -9.94 -0.08 -6.74
C ASP A 54 -9.17 -1.12 -7.59
N LEU A 55 -7.84 -1.15 -7.45
CA LEU A 55 -6.99 -2.13 -8.15
C LEU A 55 -7.49 -3.58 -7.94
N PRO A 56 -7.41 -4.45 -8.95
CA PRO A 56 -7.83 -5.84 -8.83
C PRO A 56 -7.12 -6.59 -7.69
N GLU A 57 -5.83 -6.31 -7.46
CA GLU A 57 -5.03 -6.89 -6.37
C GLU A 57 -5.49 -6.44 -4.96
N ILE A 58 -6.26 -5.35 -4.86
CA ILE A 58 -6.87 -4.90 -3.61
C ILE A 58 -8.22 -5.58 -3.45
N ARG A 59 -9.07 -5.52 -4.48
CA ARG A 59 -10.42 -6.08 -4.45
C ARG A 59 -10.45 -7.60 -4.29
N ASN A 60 -9.54 -8.29 -4.96
CA ASN A 60 -9.50 -9.75 -5.00
C ASN A 60 -8.57 -10.33 -3.92
N TRP A 61 -8.02 -9.49 -3.04
CA TRP A 61 -7.14 -9.96 -1.99
C TRP A 61 -7.89 -10.82 -0.98
N LYS A 62 -7.25 -11.92 -0.57
CA LYS A 62 -7.76 -12.83 0.46
C LYS A 62 -6.62 -13.18 1.39
N TRP A 63 -6.95 -13.41 2.66
CA TRP A 63 -6.01 -14.01 3.59
C TRP A 63 -5.61 -15.40 3.09
N GLY A 64 -4.31 -15.67 3.04
CA GLY A 64 -3.80 -17.02 2.82
C GLY A 64 -4.00 -17.91 4.05
N ALA A 65 -4.07 -19.22 3.85
CA ALA A 65 -3.92 -20.17 4.95
C ALA A 65 -2.48 -20.10 5.48
N LYS A 66 -2.32 -20.17 6.81
CA LYS A 66 -1.01 -20.13 7.47
C LYS A 66 -0.20 -21.40 7.22
#